data_AF-A0A8S2GC20-F1
#
_entry.id   AF-A0A8S2GC20-F1
#
_cell.length_a   1.000
_cell.length_b   1.000
_cell.length_c   1.000
_cell.angle_alpha   90.00
_cell.angle_beta   90.00
_cell.angle_gamma   90.00
#
_symmetry.space_group_name_H-M   'P 1'
#
loop_
_entity.id
_entity.type
_entity.pdbx_description
1 polymer ?
#
loop_
_entity_poly.entity_id
_entity_poly.type
_entity_poly.pdbx_seq_one_letter_code
_entity_poly.pdbx_strand_id
1 'polypeptide(L)'
;LIEEYSIDEKRTLFKYKLPLAEIVYDFFDQLKQITSGYGTFDYEDSDYEAANIVKLKILINQESIDELAVLCHSARAKAIGQDIVSKLRDNIDRQQYKITIQACVHSHVLAREIIQPYKKDVGAKLYG
;
A
#
# COMPACT_ATOMS: atom_id res chain seq x y z
N LEU A 1 -3.82 0.21 -23.68
CA LEU A 1 -3.45 -0.77 -24.71
C LEU A 1 -2.80 0.00 -25.83
N ILE A 2 -1.55 -0.31 -26.16
CA ILE A 2 -0.87 0.30 -27.31
C ILE A 2 -1.19 -0.56 -28.54
N GLU A 3 -0.94 -1.87 -28.44
CA GLU A 3 -1.11 -2.81 -29.56
C GLU A 3 -1.59 -4.17 -29.04
N GLU A 4 -2.36 -4.86 -29.87
CA GLU A 4 -2.79 -6.25 -29.67
C GLU A 4 -2.48 -7.04 -30.94
N TYR A 5 -1.81 -8.18 -30.79
CA TYR A 5 -1.43 -9.06 -31.88
C TYR A 5 -1.86 -10.50 -31.59
N SER A 6 -2.69 -11.10 -32.45
CA SER A 6 -2.93 -12.53 -32.41
C SER A 6 -1.76 -13.26 -33.08
N ILE A 7 -1.01 -14.03 -32.31
CA ILE A 7 0.10 -14.84 -32.81
C ILE A 7 -0.45 -16.13 -33.44
N ASP A 8 -1.48 -16.71 -32.82
CA ASP A 8 -2.13 -17.95 -33.25
C ASP A 8 -3.57 -17.98 -32.68
N GLU A 9 -4.39 -18.97 -33.03
CA GLU A 9 -5.78 -19.12 -32.54
C GLU A 9 -5.89 -19.16 -31.00
N LYS A 10 -4.80 -19.54 -30.32
CA LYS A 10 -4.74 -19.73 -28.86
C LYS A 10 -3.85 -18.72 -28.13
N ARG A 11 -3.18 -17.81 -28.85
CA ARG A 11 -2.16 -16.92 -28.26
C ARG A 11 -2.32 -15.50 -28.78
N THR A 12 -2.44 -14.57 -27.84
CA THR A 12 -2.48 -13.14 -28.10
C THR A 12 -1.40 -12.44 -27.31
N LEU A 13 -0.69 -11.52 -27.97
CA LEU A 13 0.29 -10.63 -27.38
C LEU A 13 -0.37 -9.27 -27.17
N PHE A 14 -0.23 -8.74 -25.97
CA PHE A 14 -0.69 -7.39 -25.64
C PHE A 14 0.49 -6.50 -25.28
N LYS A 15 0.56 -5.33 -25.91
CA LYS A 15 1.56 -4.30 -25.60
C LYS A 15 0.89 -3.15 -24.84
N TYR A 16 1.40 -2.85 -23.65
CA TYR A 16 0.90 -1.77 -22.80
C TYR A 16 2.04 -0.86 -22.37
N LYS A 17 1.72 0.43 -22.19
CA LYS A 17 2.57 1.38 -21.46
C LYS A 17 2.03 1.46 -20.04
N LEU A 18 2.85 1.09 -19.07
CA LEU A 18 2.47 1.09 -17.65
C LEU A 18 3.61 1.67 -16.82
N PRO A 19 3.33 2.34 -15.68
CA PRO A 19 4.37 2.79 -14.78
C PRO A 19 5.12 1.59 -14.18
N LEU A 20 6.45 1.60 -14.27
CA LEU A 20 7.30 0.51 -13.76
C LEU A 20 7.03 0.20 -12.28
N ALA A 21 6.76 1.23 -11.47
CA ALA A 21 6.45 1.09 -10.04
C ALA A 21 5.22 0.20 -9.76
N GLU A 22 4.27 0.09 -10.70
CA GLU A 22 3.10 -0.79 -10.55
C GLU A 22 3.42 -2.24 -10.94
N ILE A 23 4.39 -2.47 -11.83
CA ILE A 23 4.79 -3.81 -12.28
C ILE A 23 5.58 -4.54 -11.19
N VAL A 24 6.38 -3.81 -10.41
CA VAL A 24 7.24 -4.41 -9.37
C VAL A 24 6.43 -5.00 -8.21
N TYR A 25 5.20 -4.53 -7.98
CA TYR A 25 4.37 -4.96 -6.86
C TYR A 25 3.24 -5.88 -7.31
N ASP A 26 3.34 -7.18 -7.00
CA ASP A 26 2.27 -8.19 -7.12
C ASP A 26 1.74 -8.48 -8.55
N PHE A 27 2.27 -7.79 -9.58
CA PHE A 27 1.82 -7.96 -10.97
C PHE A 27 2.07 -9.37 -11.52
N PHE A 28 3.25 -9.94 -11.28
CA PHE A 28 3.61 -11.26 -11.80
C PHE A 28 2.72 -12.37 -11.23
N ASP A 29 2.47 -12.32 -9.92
CA ASP A 29 1.65 -13.31 -9.23
C ASP A 29 0.19 -13.22 -9.71
N GLN A 30 -0.34 -12.00 -9.83
CA GLN A 30 -1.68 -11.77 -10.39
C GLN A 30 -1.79 -12.22 -11.85
N LEU A 31 -0.79 -11.93 -12.68
CA LEU A 31 -0.76 -12.35 -14.08
C LEU A 31 -0.83 -13.88 -14.18
N LYS A 32 0.02 -14.58 -13.42
CA LYS A 32 0.03 -16.04 -13.39
C LYS A 32 -1.28 -16.61 -12.87
N GLN A 33 -1.89 -15.99 -11.86
CA GLN A 33 -3.19 -16.43 -11.34
C GLN A 33 -4.30 -16.28 -12.39
N ILE A 34 -4.44 -15.11 -13.02
CA ILE A 34 -5.51 -14.83 -14.00
C ILE A 34 -5.34 -15.72 -15.24
N THR A 35 -4.11 -15.92 -15.68
CA THR A 35 -3.81 -16.73 -16.87
C THR A 35 -3.66 -18.21 -16.58
N SER A 36 -3.94 -18.68 -15.36
CA SER A 36 -3.71 -20.08 -14.94
C SER A 36 -2.28 -20.59 -15.25
N GLY A 37 -1.28 -19.71 -15.15
CA GLY A 37 0.13 -20.01 -15.37
C GLY A 37 0.64 -19.80 -16.80
N TYR A 38 -0.26 -19.65 -17.79
CA TYR A 38 0.10 -19.58 -19.21
C TYR A 38 0.68 -18.22 -19.64
N GLY A 39 0.35 -17.14 -18.92
CA GLY A 39 0.81 -15.80 -19.23
C GLY A 39 2.31 -15.64 -18.97
N THR A 40 2.99 -14.97 -19.88
CA THR A 40 4.36 -14.49 -19.72
C THR A 40 4.35 -13.00 -20.02
N PHE A 41 5.28 -12.25 -19.43
CA PHE A 41 5.43 -10.84 -19.70
C PHE A 41 6.92 -10.50 -19.74
N ASP A 42 7.27 -9.60 -20.64
CA ASP A 42 8.55 -8.94 -20.70
C ASP A 42 8.31 -7.43 -20.67
N TYR A 43 9.29 -6.68 -20.20
CA TYR A 43 9.23 -5.22 -20.16
C TYR A 43 10.50 -4.63 -20.75
N GLU A 44 10.33 -3.48 -21.40
CA GLU A 44 11.42 -2.63 -21.86
C GLU A 44 11.23 -1.25 -21.19
N ASP A 45 12.35 -0.61 -20.83
CA ASP A 45 12.29 0.75 -20.30
C ASP A 45 11.76 1.68 -21.39
N SER A 46 10.72 2.45 -21.05
CA SER A 46 10.22 3.55 -21.87
C SER A 46 10.74 4.90 -21.37
N ASP A 47 10.40 5.98 -22.07
CA ASP A 47 10.69 7.34 -21.61
C ASP A 47 10.04 7.68 -20.27
N TYR A 48 10.68 8.62 -19.55
CA TYR A 48 10.12 9.24 -18.36
C TYR A 48 8.94 10.14 -18.71
N GLU A 49 7.83 9.98 -18.00
CA GLU A 49 6.64 10.82 -18.13
C GLU A 49 6.34 11.57 -16.84
N ALA A 50 5.78 12.77 -16.98
CA ALA A 50 5.30 13.53 -15.83
C ALA A 50 4.10 12.82 -15.21
N ALA A 51 4.23 12.47 -13.93
CA ALA A 51 3.17 11.83 -13.16
C ALA A 51 2.91 12.59 -11.85
N ASN A 52 1.68 12.54 -11.35
CA ASN A 52 1.33 13.16 -10.08
C ASN A 52 1.72 12.24 -8.91
N ILE A 53 3.00 12.30 -8.54
CA ILE A 53 3.57 11.49 -7.46
C ILE A 53 3.59 12.28 -6.16
N VAL A 54 3.16 11.64 -5.07
CA VAL A 54 3.18 12.19 -3.72
C VAL A 54 3.98 11.28 -2.79
N LYS A 55 4.67 11.90 -1.82
CA LYS A 55 5.32 11.17 -0.72
C LYS A 55 4.31 10.93 0.41
N LEU A 56 3.94 9.67 0.60
CA LEU A 56 3.16 9.20 1.72
C LEU A 56 4.09 8.92 2.90
N LYS A 57 3.84 9.58 4.04
CA LYS A 57 4.58 9.41 5.29
C LYS A 57 3.72 8.67 6.30
N ILE A 58 4.34 7.79 7.07
CA ILE A 58 3.68 7.13 8.20
C ILE A 58 4.16 7.79 9.49
N LEU A 59 3.20 8.15 10.35
CA LEU A 59 3.47 8.70 11.67
C LEU A 59 2.97 7.73 12.74
N ILE A 60 3.79 7.44 13.72
CA ILE A 60 3.42 6.70 14.93
C ILE A 60 3.59 7.66 16.11
N ASN A 61 2.52 7.89 16.86
CA ASN A 61 2.51 8.84 17.98
C ASN A 61 3.04 10.23 17.62
N GLN A 62 2.73 10.71 16.41
CA GLN A 62 3.18 11.99 15.83
C GLN A 62 4.65 12.02 15.38
N GLU A 63 5.41 10.96 15.60
CA GLU A 63 6.77 10.82 15.05
C GLU A 63 6.71 10.19 13.66
N SER A 64 7.37 10.85 12.70
CA SER A 64 7.46 10.36 11.32
C SER A 64 8.52 9.26 11.24
N ILE A 65 8.16 8.13 10.63
CA ILE A 65 9.07 7.03 10.34
C ILE A 65 9.37 7.06 8.85
N ASP A 66 10.55 7.54 8.48
CA ASP A 66 10.92 7.74 7.07
C ASP A 66 11.14 6.40 6.34
N GLU A 67 11.47 5.33 7.07
CA GLU A 67 11.65 3.98 6.54
C GLU A 67 10.35 3.39 5.96
N LEU A 68 9.20 3.86 6.46
CA LEU A 68 7.88 3.45 6.00
C LEU A 68 7.29 4.41 4.96
N ALA A 69 8.04 5.43 4.54
CA ALA A 69 7.57 6.39 3.56
C ALA A 69 7.56 5.78 2.15
N VAL A 70 6.48 6.02 1.41
CA VAL A 70 6.28 5.46 0.06
C VAL A 70 5.98 6.56 -0.93
N LEU A 71 6.61 6.52 -2.11
CA LEU A 71 6.26 7.35 -3.25
C LEU A 71 5.17 6.65 -4.06
N CYS A 72 4.03 7.31 -4.24
CA CYS A 72 2.91 6.73 -4.98
C CYS A 72 2.13 7.80 -5.75
N HIS A 73 1.30 7.36 -6.70
CA HIS A 73 0.42 8.27 -7.41
C HIS A 73 -0.66 8.85 -6.47
N SER A 74 -0.94 10.16 -6.58
CA SER A 74 -1.86 10.89 -5.69
C SER A 74 -3.24 10.23 -5.55
N ALA A 75 -3.78 9.69 -6.65
CA ALA A 75 -5.07 9.00 -6.67
C ALA A 75 -5.11 7.72 -5.81
N ARG A 76 -3.97 7.02 -5.65
CA ARG A 76 -3.87 5.77 -4.88
C ARG A 76 -3.37 5.97 -3.45
N ALA A 77 -2.85 7.16 -3.13
CA ALA A 77 -2.24 7.45 -1.83
C ALA A 77 -3.16 7.11 -0.64
N LYS A 78 -4.47 7.38 -0.75
CA LYS A 78 -5.43 7.05 0.31
C LYS A 78 -5.56 5.54 0.54
N ALA A 79 -5.73 4.77 -0.54
CA ALA A 79 -5.91 3.32 -0.44
C ALA A 79 -4.65 2.64 0.10
N ILE A 80 -3.48 3.02 -0.41
CA ILE A 80 -2.18 2.52 0.06
C ILE A 80 -1.97 2.90 1.53
N GLY A 81 -2.26 4.15 1.91
CA GLY A 81 -2.14 4.59 3.29
C GLY A 81 -3.05 3.82 4.25
N GLN A 82 -4.28 3.51 3.85
CA GLN A 82 -5.20 2.68 4.64
C GLN A 82 -4.68 1.26 4.82
N ASP A 83 -4.19 0.64 3.75
CA ASP A 83 -3.65 -0.73 3.80
C ASP A 83 -2.43 -0.81 4.73
N ILE A 84 -1.48 0.12 4.61
CA ILE A 84 -0.30 0.18 5.48
C ILE A 84 -0.71 0.38 6.94
N VAL A 85 -1.59 1.35 7.21
CA VAL A 85 -2.02 1.66 8.59
C VAL A 85 -2.78 0.47 9.20
N SER A 86 -3.61 -0.24 8.43
CA SER A 86 -4.30 -1.46 8.88
C SER A 86 -3.29 -2.56 9.20
N LYS A 87 -2.35 -2.85 8.29
CA LYS A 87 -1.29 -3.84 8.50
C LYS A 87 -0.47 -3.53 9.74
N LEU A 88 -0.10 -2.27 9.96
CA LEU A 88 0.64 -1.87 11.16
C LEU A 88 -0.19 -2.06 12.44
N ARG A 89 -1.49 -1.73 12.41
CA ARG A 89 -2.38 -1.98 13.54
C ARG A 89 -2.45 -3.46 13.90
N ASP A 90 -2.50 -4.35 12.91
CA ASP A 90 -2.61 -5.79 13.12
C ASP A 90 -1.31 -6.43 13.60
N ASN A 91 -0.16 -5.84 13.26
CA ASN A 91 1.16 -6.34 13.66
C ASN A 91 1.71 -5.72 14.96
N ILE A 92 1.24 -4.54 15.35
CA ILE A 92 1.72 -3.86 16.57
C ILE A 92 0.87 -4.30 17.77
N ASP A 93 1.54 -4.90 18.74
CA ASP A 93 0.91 -5.28 20.01
C ASP A 93 0.39 -4.07 20.79
N ARG A 94 -0.72 -4.28 21.49
CA ARG A 94 -1.29 -3.28 22.40
C ARG A 94 -0.28 -2.97 23.51
N GLN A 95 -0.22 -1.71 23.91
CA GLN A 95 0.66 -1.23 24.98
C GLN A 95 -0.16 -0.67 26.15
N GLN A 96 0.51 -0.31 27.24
CA GLN A 96 -0.14 0.37 28.38
C GLN A 96 -0.59 1.81 28.04
N TYR A 97 -0.13 2.35 26.92
CA TYR A 97 -0.51 3.66 26.40
C TYR A 97 -1.18 3.53 25.04
N LYS A 98 -1.89 4.59 24.66
CA LYS A 98 -2.58 4.69 23.37
C LYS A 98 -1.55 4.88 22.27
N ILE A 99 -1.56 4.01 21.26
CA ILE A 99 -0.74 4.19 20.07
C ILE A 99 -1.62 4.72 18.95
N THR A 100 -1.20 5.81 18.32
CA THR A 100 -1.87 6.38 17.14
C THR A 100 -1.00 6.20 15.92
N ILE A 101 -1.54 5.57 14.88
CA ILE A 101 -0.87 5.34 13.60
C ILE A 101 -1.58 6.17 12.55
N GLN A 102 -0.85 6.93 11.75
CA GLN A 102 -1.39 7.85 10.76
C GLN A 102 -0.63 7.74 9.44
N ALA A 103 -1.35 7.78 8.32
CA ALA A 103 -0.76 7.98 7.01
C ALA A 103 -1.06 9.41 6.56
N CYS A 104 -0.02 10.16 6.22
CA CYS A 104 -0.09 11.56 5.86
C CYS A 104 0.56 11.80 4.50
N VAL A 105 -0.03 12.71 3.72
CA VAL A 105 0.61 13.30 2.55
C VAL A 105 0.74 14.78 2.84
N HIS A 106 1.98 15.29 2.83
CA HIS A 106 2.30 16.62 3.34
C HIS A 106 1.80 16.82 4.78
N SER A 107 0.87 17.75 5.01
CA SER A 107 0.25 18.03 6.31
C SER A 107 -1.15 17.43 6.46
N HIS A 108 -1.65 16.72 5.44
CA HIS A 108 -2.99 16.15 5.44
C HIS A 108 -2.96 14.68 5.84
N VAL A 109 -3.73 14.34 6.88
CA VAL A 109 -3.93 12.95 7.32
C VAL A 109 -4.94 12.28 6.38
N LEU A 110 -4.53 11.21 5.69
CA LEU A 110 -5.39 10.45 4.78
C LEU A 110 -6.05 9.25 5.45
N ALA A 111 -5.35 8.61 6.38
CA ALA A 111 -5.82 7.46 7.16
C ALA A 111 -5.29 7.54 8.60
N ARG A 112 -6.07 7.03 9.55
CA ARG A 112 -5.71 7.02 10.97
C ARG A 112 -6.31 5.79 11.65
N GLU A 113 -5.47 5.08 12.39
CA GLU A 113 -5.88 4.01 13.29
C GLU A 113 -5.37 4.26 14.70
N ILE A 114 -6.05 3.66 15.68
CA ILE A 114 -5.76 3.82 17.10
C ILE A 114 -5.77 2.46 17.78
N ILE A 115 -4.63 2.09 18.34
CA ILE A 115 -4.51 0.92 19.19
C ILE A 115 -4.82 1.35 20.63
N GLN A 116 -5.90 0.81 21.18
CA GLN A 116 -6.37 1.14 22.52
C GLN A 116 -5.43 0.55 23.58
N PRO A 117 -5.12 1.29 24.65
CA PRO A 117 -4.27 0.79 25.72
C PRO A 117 -4.90 -0.39 26.44
N TYR A 118 -4.09 -1.12 27.20
CA TYR A 118 -4.61 -2.02 28.23
C TYR A 118 -5.41 -1.23 29.27
N LYS A 119 -6.57 -1.75 29.65
CA LYS A 119 -7.37 -1.18 30.73
C LYS A 119 -7.06 -1.95 32.01
N LYS A 120 -6.55 -1.26 33.02
CA LYS A 120 -6.50 -1.80 34.39
C LYS A 120 -7.81 -1.45 35.08
N ASP A 121 -8.47 -2.45 35.65
CA ASP A 121 -9.68 -2.23 36.42
C ASP A 121 -9.31 -1.75 37.83
N VAL A 122 -9.24 -0.42 38.00
CA VAL A 122 -8.86 0.23 39.26
C VAL A 122 -9.98 0.22 40.30
N GLY A 123 -11.23 -0.01 39.88
CA GLY A 123 -12.41 0.00 40.76
C GLY A 123 -12.64 -1.29 41.54
N ALA A 124 -12.00 -2.40 41.13
CA ALA A 124 -12.24 -3.73 41.68
C ALA A 124 -11.91 -3.89 43.18
N LYS A 125 -11.19 -2.95 43.79
CA LYS A 125 -10.83 -2.95 45.22
C LYS A 125 -11.35 -1.74 46.01
N LEU A 126 -12.18 -0.89 45.40
CA LEU A 126 -12.72 0.31 46.05
C LEU A 126 -14.02 0.05 46.82
N TYR A 127 -14.58 -1.15 46.72
CA TYR A 127 -15.69 -1.62 47.55
C TYR A 127 -15.18 -2.75 48.46
N GLY A 128 -14.86 -2.38 49.70
CA GLY A 128 -14.73 -3.27 50.85
C GLY A 128 -15.80 -2.91 51.86
#